data_AF-A0A067NFZ4-F1
#
_entry.id   AF-A0A067NFZ4-F1
#
_cell.length_a   1.000
_cell.length_b   1.000
_cell.length_c   1.000
_cell.angle_alpha   90.00
_cell.angle_beta   90.00
_cell.angle_gamma   90.00
#
_symmetry.space_group_name_H-M   'P 1'
#
loop_
_entity.id
_entity.type
_entity.pdbx_description
1 polymer ?
#
loop_
_entity_poly.entity_id
_entity_poly.type
_entity_poly.pdbx_seq_one_letter_code
_entity_poly.pdbx_strand_id
1 'polypeptide(L)'
;MTNRLFSRRALFVYLAALLCTAFFLNHTRRTRDAQPIEEELLSPSQDDSKKQLGGTDTNLGALPTIPERPKITIIAIWNPKTNNPKDPIYLPNFFASVAANPSIDLLFIKYDKYEVGCQTPFAPDLPNVKEICLATDEYWKLHAKFLCDYWRGCSDEEHANVLKKLYERAGKDYGNSYFRPFRPEIFHQWVNPHTAIWAWCDMDIFMGDFDRNFPWDVAGDFDFLWPSPPQDSDDILVFFPGHLAFFKRAPHVIDEFMRLPNFRSLEAFMDLPWLTSATEECEYSHWALTQSSLTFLRFPGMVESGFHFSTTNRGVFSIENPGFWDLSLREMAPENREMRVSLGASLQRRKSLPPPLPTFTRDGKENEVVLHVGEYTHVLWFPQQYAVNLLVDETKTLKRPYKRYLMRREPHGPVYDRSEPVGEKLFAIPQDAYADSPDRSAPMLAWELLYSHFQSEKYSEISTIYVVNYKDWWGLPGVPTEGLAPDQVLFVDQRRGSYIWNSTGHIVFSARV
;
A
#
# COMPACT_ATOMS: atom_id res chain seq x y z
N MET A 1 35.54 -6.89 50.04
CA MET A 1 35.06 -6.06 48.91
C MET A 1 34.31 -6.95 47.92
N THR A 2 33.05 -7.27 48.17
CA THR A 2 32.17 -8.04 47.26
C THR A 2 30.75 -7.96 47.80
N ASN A 3 30.04 -6.84 47.57
CA ASN A 3 28.58 -6.77 47.81
C ASN A 3 27.85 -5.62 47.10
N ARG A 4 28.48 -4.93 46.13
CA ARG A 4 27.85 -3.80 45.40
C ARG A 4 27.31 -4.14 44.00
N LEU A 5 27.53 -5.36 43.49
CA LEU A 5 27.10 -5.75 42.13
C LEU A 5 25.69 -6.37 42.07
N PHE A 6 25.14 -6.87 43.19
CA PHE A 6 23.81 -7.49 43.22
C PHE A 6 22.65 -6.47 43.20
N SER A 7 22.88 -5.24 43.66
CA SER A 7 21.85 -4.20 43.77
C SER A 7 21.40 -3.62 42.42
N ARG A 8 22.28 -3.55 41.41
CA ARG A 8 21.95 -2.94 40.11
C ARG A 8 21.07 -3.82 39.23
N ARG A 9 21.25 -5.15 39.26
CA ARG A 9 20.39 -6.08 38.49
C ARG A 9 18.98 -6.14 39.05
N ALA A 10 18.83 -6.15 40.37
CA ALA A 10 17.53 -6.12 41.02
C ALA A 10 16.76 -4.83 40.70
N LEU A 11 17.45 -3.67 40.71
CA LEU A 11 16.86 -2.39 40.35
C LEU A 11 16.40 -2.35 38.88
N PHE A 12 17.18 -2.95 37.97
CA PHE A 12 16.84 -3.01 36.54
C PHE A 12 15.62 -3.90 36.27
N VAL A 13 15.54 -5.07 36.93
CA VAL A 13 14.37 -5.97 36.84
C VAL A 13 13.12 -5.29 37.42
N TYR A 14 13.27 -4.55 38.52
CA TYR A 14 12.16 -3.85 39.16
C TYR A 14 11.64 -2.69 38.29
N LEU A 15 12.54 -1.91 37.67
CA LEU A 15 12.17 -0.85 36.72
C LEU A 15 11.50 -1.41 35.46
N ALA A 16 12.00 -2.52 34.92
CA ALA A 16 11.37 -3.19 33.78
C ALA A 16 9.96 -3.70 34.12
N ALA A 17 9.76 -4.30 35.30
CA ALA A 17 8.45 -4.75 35.76
C ALA A 17 7.46 -3.58 35.95
N LEU A 18 7.93 -2.45 36.48
CA LEU A 18 7.11 -1.23 36.64
C LEU A 18 6.71 -0.64 35.27
N LEU A 19 7.63 -0.59 34.32
CA LEU A 19 7.35 -0.11 32.96
C LEU A 19 6.37 -1.03 32.23
N CYS A 20 6.53 -2.36 32.35
CA CYS A 20 5.57 -3.32 31.81
C CYS A 20 4.18 -3.17 32.44
N THR A 21 4.11 -2.95 33.76
CA THR A 21 2.84 -2.76 34.47
C THR A 21 2.16 -1.45 34.07
N ALA A 22 2.93 -0.36 33.95
CA ALA A 22 2.42 0.93 33.49
C ALA A 22 1.94 0.86 32.04
N PHE A 23 2.65 0.14 31.17
CA PHE A 23 2.24 -0.11 29.80
C PHE A 23 0.95 -0.93 29.73
N PHE A 24 0.83 -2.01 30.51
CA PHE A 24 -0.37 -2.85 30.56
C PHE A 24 -1.59 -2.09 31.09
N LEU A 25 -1.40 -1.25 32.12
CA LEU A 25 -2.44 -0.39 32.67
C LEU A 25 -2.87 0.70 31.68
N ASN A 26 -1.93 1.30 30.94
CA ASN A 26 -2.25 2.29 29.90
C ASN A 26 -2.99 1.64 28.72
N HIS A 27 -2.58 0.44 28.32
CA HIS A 27 -3.22 -0.32 27.24
C HIS A 27 -4.64 -0.77 27.62
N THR A 28 -4.85 -1.31 28.82
CA THR A 28 -6.18 -1.71 29.33
C THR A 28 -7.11 -0.53 29.60
N ARG A 29 -6.57 0.67 29.87
CA ARG A 29 -7.37 1.90 29.97
C ARG A 29 -7.84 2.37 28.58
N ARG A 30 -6.96 2.33 27.58
CA ARG A 30 -7.31 2.64 26.17
C ARG A 30 -8.37 1.70 25.60
N THR A 31 -8.39 0.42 25.99
CA THR A 31 -9.43 -0.52 25.53
C THR A 31 -10.76 -0.38 26.29
N ARG A 32 -10.75 0.15 27.52
CA ARG A 32 -11.98 0.41 28.30
C ARG A 32 -12.70 1.70 27.90
N ASP A 33 -11.98 2.70 27.41
CA ASP A 33 -12.55 3.98 26.98
C ASP A 33 -13.07 3.95 25.53
N ALA A 34 -12.91 2.82 24.82
CA ALA A 34 -13.63 2.55 23.58
C ALA A 34 -15.10 2.25 23.93
N GLN A 35 -15.94 3.29 23.93
CA GLN A 35 -17.39 3.10 24.04
C GLN A 35 -17.89 2.21 22.88
N PRO A 36 -18.86 1.32 23.11
CA PRO A 36 -19.51 0.60 22.04
C PRO A 36 -20.12 1.60 21.05
N ILE A 37 -19.73 1.49 19.78
CA ILE A 37 -20.33 2.21 18.65
C ILE A 37 -21.69 1.54 18.38
N GLU A 38 -22.62 1.69 19.30
CA GLU A 38 -23.98 1.16 19.19
C GLU A 38 -24.96 2.34 19.24
N GLU A 39 -25.42 2.76 18.07
CA GLU A 39 -26.80 3.21 17.76
C GLU A 39 -26.87 4.14 16.53
N GLU A 40 -25.80 4.83 16.15
CA GLU A 40 -25.89 5.86 15.10
C GLU A 40 -25.65 5.35 13.66
N LEU A 41 -25.04 4.17 13.48
CA LEU A 41 -24.69 3.62 12.15
C LEU A 41 -25.77 2.72 11.52
N LEU A 42 -26.86 2.40 12.23
CA LEU A 42 -27.85 1.40 11.80
C LEU A 42 -29.30 1.90 11.71
N SER A 43 -29.57 3.21 11.82
CA SER A 43 -30.90 3.73 11.51
C SER A 43 -30.99 4.12 10.02
N PRO A 44 -31.71 3.39 9.16
CA PRO A 44 -32.11 3.94 7.88
C PRO A 44 -33.06 5.10 8.18
N SER A 45 -32.78 6.31 7.69
CA SER A 45 -33.73 7.42 7.78
C SER A 45 -34.97 7.11 6.92
N GLN A 46 -35.90 6.36 7.48
CA GLN A 46 -37.24 6.14 6.95
C GLN A 46 -38.17 7.22 7.51
N ASP A 47 -38.14 8.41 6.91
CA ASP A 47 -39.29 9.29 6.71
C ASP A 47 -38.78 10.69 6.36
N ASP A 48 -38.93 11.08 5.10
CA ASP A 48 -39.27 12.45 4.67
C ASP A 48 -39.38 12.63 3.14
N SER A 49 -39.16 11.57 2.35
CA SER A 49 -39.25 11.65 0.88
C SER A 49 -40.66 11.47 0.29
N LYS A 50 -41.73 11.56 1.09
CA LYS A 50 -43.14 11.49 0.61
C LYS A 50 -43.92 12.78 0.87
N LYS A 51 -43.44 13.93 0.41
CA LYS A 51 -44.29 15.12 0.19
C LYS A 51 -43.62 16.16 -0.70
N GLN A 52 -43.51 15.86 -2.00
CA GLN A 52 -43.61 16.84 -3.10
C GLN A 52 -43.44 16.10 -4.44
N LEU A 53 -44.56 15.62 -4.98
CA LEU A 53 -44.66 15.20 -6.38
C LEU A 53 -45.89 15.91 -6.95
N GLY A 54 -45.63 17.07 -7.55
CA GLY A 54 -46.64 17.98 -8.08
C GLY A 54 -45.99 19.22 -8.67
N GLY A 55 -45.00 19.02 -9.55
CA GLY A 55 -44.31 20.08 -10.27
C GLY A 55 -43.52 19.47 -11.44
N THR A 56 -44.13 19.45 -12.62
CA THR A 56 -43.47 19.06 -13.87
C THR A 56 -42.54 20.18 -14.33
N ASP A 57 -41.32 20.21 -13.80
CA ASP A 57 -40.20 20.91 -14.44
C ASP A 57 -39.26 19.88 -15.03
N THR A 58 -39.44 19.63 -16.33
CA THR A 58 -38.52 18.87 -17.17
C THR A 58 -37.26 19.69 -17.44
N ASN A 59 -36.39 19.77 -16.45
CA ASN A 59 -34.96 20.03 -16.63
C ASN A 59 -34.22 18.90 -15.90
N LEU A 60 -34.23 17.72 -16.51
CA LEU A 60 -33.23 16.68 -16.25
C LEU A 60 -31.89 17.26 -16.66
N GLY A 61 -31.26 18.00 -15.74
CA GLY A 61 -29.86 18.38 -15.85
C GLY A 61 -29.08 17.11 -16.17
N ALA A 62 -28.36 17.14 -17.28
CA ALA A 62 -27.51 16.03 -17.69
C ALA A 62 -26.69 15.58 -16.48
N LEU A 63 -26.76 14.29 -16.15
CA LEU A 63 -25.85 13.70 -15.18
C LEU A 63 -24.43 14.15 -15.57
N PRO A 64 -23.65 14.76 -14.66
CA PRO A 64 -22.31 15.20 -14.99
C PRO A 64 -21.58 14.02 -15.62
N THR A 65 -21.17 14.18 -16.88
CA THR A 65 -20.40 13.18 -17.60
C THR A 65 -19.19 12.87 -16.73
N ILE A 66 -19.08 11.64 -16.24
CA ILE A 66 -17.92 11.18 -15.47
C ILE A 66 -16.71 11.47 -16.37
N PRO A 67 -15.77 12.33 -15.96
CA PRO A 67 -14.57 12.59 -16.74
C PRO A 67 -13.91 11.26 -17.08
N GLU A 68 -13.45 11.12 -18.32
CA GLU A 68 -12.73 9.92 -18.72
C GLU A 68 -11.56 9.71 -17.77
N ARG A 69 -11.52 8.54 -17.11
CA ARG A 69 -10.49 8.26 -16.10
C ARG A 69 -9.12 8.26 -16.77
N PRO A 70 -8.13 9.00 -16.25
CA PRO A 70 -6.80 9.00 -16.82
C PRO A 70 -6.22 7.59 -16.80
N LYS A 71 -5.50 7.20 -17.86
CA LYS A 71 -4.83 5.90 -17.90
C LYS A 71 -3.69 5.87 -16.87
N ILE A 72 -3.63 4.79 -16.09
CA ILE A 72 -2.52 4.50 -15.16
C ILE A 72 -1.58 3.47 -15.78
N THR A 73 -0.26 3.69 -15.71
CA THR A 73 0.74 2.64 -15.98
C THR A 73 1.57 2.36 -14.75
N ILE A 74 1.50 1.14 -14.25
CA ILE A 74 2.34 0.64 -13.16
C ILE A 74 3.62 0.04 -13.77
N ILE A 75 4.79 0.42 -13.26
CA ILE A 75 6.09 -0.05 -13.73
C ILE A 75 6.78 -0.82 -12.61
N ALA A 76 6.86 -2.13 -12.78
CA ALA A 76 7.53 -3.05 -11.86
C ALA A 76 8.85 -3.55 -12.47
N ILE A 77 9.88 -3.71 -11.66
CA ILE A 77 11.19 -4.20 -12.09
C ILE A 77 11.50 -5.53 -11.40
N TRP A 78 11.78 -6.56 -12.20
CA TRP A 78 12.05 -7.92 -11.76
C TRP A 78 13.45 -8.38 -12.18
N ASN A 79 14.10 -9.09 -11.27
CA ASN A 79 15.42 -9.68 -11.47
C ASN A 79 15.37 -11.18 -11.18
N PRO A 80 15.44 -12.06 -12.19
CA PRO A 80 15.42 -13.50 -11.99
C PRO A 80 16.69 -13.98 -11.28
N LYS A 81 16.58 -14.72 -10.18
CA LYS A 81 17.73 -15.14 -9.36
C LYS A 81 18.28 -16.51 -9.77
N THR A 82 19.61 -16.65 -9.81
CA THR A 82 20.33 -17.91 -10.10
C THR A 82 20.05 -19.05 -9.11
N ASN A 83 19.86 -18.73 -7.83
CA ASN A 83 19.85 -19.72 -6.76
C ASN A 83 18.44 -20.18 -6.32
N ASN A 84 17.39 -19.71 -6.99
CA ASN A 84 16.03 -20.19 -6.75
C ASN A 84 15.37 -20.49 -8.10
N PRO A 85 15.37 -21.76 -8.55
CA PRO A 85 14.75 -22.14 -9.82
C PRO A 85 13.22 -22.01 -9.79
N LYS A 86 12.63 -21.68 -8.64
CA LYS A 86 11.20 -21.41 -8.50
C LYS A 86 10.98 -19.91 -8.38
N ASP A 87 10.17 -19.39 -9.29
CA ASP A 87 9.66 -18.03 -9.17
C ASP A 87 8.91 -17.84 -7.85
N PRO A 88 8.89 -16.63 -7.28
CA PRO A 88 8.16 -16.39 -6.05
C PRO A 88 6.68 -16.74 -6.21
N ILE A 89 6.16 -17.47 -5.23
CA ILE A 89 4.81 -18.04 -5.28
C ILE A 89 3.71 -16.95 -5.19
N TYR A 90 4.08 -15.71 -4.84
CA TYR A 90 3.16 -14.56 -4.89
C TYR A 90 2.96 -13.98 -6.29
N LEU A 91 3.88 -14.19 -7.26
CA LEU A 91 3.80 -13.56 -8.58
C LEU A 91 2.49 -13.88 -9.34
N PRO A 92 1.99 -15.13 -9.36
CA PRO A 92 0.72 -15.45 -9.99
C PRO A 92 -0.46 -14.63 -9.43
N ASN A 93 -0.47 -14.38 -8.12
CA ASN A 93 -1.49 -13.57 -7.46
C ASN A 93 -1.37 -12.08 -7.82
N PHE A 94 -0.14 -11.57 -7.90
CA PHE A 94 0.11 -10.21 -8.39
C PHE A 94 -0.46 -10.01 -9.81
N PHE A 95 -0.09 -10.88 -10.77
CA PHE A 95 -0.61 -10.79 -12.14
C PHE A 95 -2.12 -10.97 -12.23
N ALA A 96 -2.69 -11.91 -11.48
CA ALA A 96 -4.13 -12.12 -11.47
C ALA A 96 -4.89 -10.91 -10.90
N SER A 97 -4.33 -10.21 -9.90
CA SER A 97 -4.91 -8.99 -9.36
C SER A 97 -4.79 -7.79 -10.31
N VAL A 98 -3.70 -7.70 -11.08
CA VAL A 98 -3.53 -6.71 -12.16
C VAL A 98 -4.53 -6.97 -13.29
N ALA A 99 -4.68 -8.22 -13.73
CA ALA A 99 -5.61 -8.63 -14.78
C ALA A 99 -7.05 -8.18 -14.52
N ALA A 100 -7.43 -8.14 -13.24
CA ALA A 100 -8.77 -7.76 -12.84
C ALA A 100 -9.05 -6.26 -12.91
N ASN A 101 -8.02 -5.43 -13.16
CA ASN A 101 -8.13 -3.98 -13.26
C ASN A 101 -7.80 -3.52 -14.69
N PRO A 102 -8.78 -3.50 -15.62
CA PRO A 102 -8.52 -3.08 -17.01
C PRO A 102 -8.18 -1.59 -17.15
N SER A 103 -8.47 -0.77 -16.13
CA SER A 103 -8.16 0.66 -16.09
C SER A 103 -6.66 0.95 -15.91
N ILE A 104 -5.86 -0.04 -15.51
CA ILE A 104 -4.40 0.09 -15.35
C ILE A 104 -3.66 -0.76 -16.39
N ASP A 105 -2.50 -0.29 -16.84
CA ASP A 105 -1.52 -1.10 -17.57
C ASP A 105 -0.37 -1.46 -16.62
N LEU A 106 0.16 -2.67 -16.72
CA LEU A 106 1.40 -3.08 -16.07
C LEU A 106 2.51 -3.19 -17.12
N LEU A 107 3.56 -2.40 -16.96
CA LEU A 107 4.84 -2.57 -17.64
C LEU A 107 5.79 -3.31 -16.70
N PHE A 108 6.03 -4.59 -17.00
CA PHE A 108 6.85 -5.48 -16.21
C PHE A 108 8.24 -5.61 -16.84
N ILE A 109 9.22 -4.87 -16.32
CA ILE A 109 10.59 -4.86 -16.82
C ILE A 109 11.38 -5.96 -16.11
N LYS A 110 11.74 -7.00 -16.85
CA LYS A 110 12.69 -8.04 -16.43
C LYS A 110 14.07 -7.66 -16.94
N TYR A 111 15.07 -7.56 -16.09
CA TYR A 111 16.45 -7.43 -16.57
C TYR A 111 17.35 -8.50 -15.99
N ASP A 112 18.24 -9.01 -16.83
CA ASP A 112 19.01 -10.21 -16.52
C ASP A 112 20.26 -9.90 -15.67
N LYS A 113 20.04 -9.39 -14.44
CA LYS A 113 21.11 -9.00 -13.50
C LYS A 113 22.10 -10.12 -13.21
N TYR A 114 21.66 -11.37 -13.31
CA TYR A 114 22.42 -12.56 -12.89
C TYR A 114 22.78 -13.49 -14.06
N GLU A 115 22.63 -13.03 -15.30
CA GLU A 115 23.01 -13.76 -16.52
C GLU A 115 22.34 -15.14 -16.62
N VAL A 116 21.08 -15.26 -16.17
CA VAL A 116 20.27 -16.48 -16.24
C VAL A 116 19.44 -16.57 -17.52
N GLY A 117 19.44 -15.52 -18.33
CA GLY A 117 18.63 -15.39 -19.53
C GLY A 117 17.21 -14.91 -19.24
N CYS A 118 16.49 -14.61 -20.32
CA CYS A 118 15.10 -14.19 -20.25
C CYS A 118 14.19 -15.38 -19.91
N GLN A 119 13.56 -15.33 -18.74
CA GLN A 119 12.47 -16.24 -18.39
C GLN A 119 11.28 -16.06 -19.34
N THR A 120 10.57 -17.15 -19.60
CA THR A 120 9.27 -17.15 -20.27
C THR A 120 8.37 -16.08 -19.65
N PRO A 121 7.56 -15.35 -20.46
CA PRO A 121 6.55 -14.46 -19.92
C PRO A 121 5.68 -15.13 -18.85
N PHE A 122 5.48 -14.44 -17.73
CA PHE A 122 4.62 -14.90 -16.63
C PHE A 122 3.13 -14.79 -16.98
N ALA A 123 2.78 -13.82 -17.82
CA ALA A 123 1.41 -13.42 -18.11
C ALA A 123 1.23 -13.03 -19.60
N PRO A 124 1.60 -13.90 -20.57
CA PRO A 124 1.58 -13.56 -21.99
C PRO A 124 0.18 -13.24 -22.53
N ASP A 125 -0.87 -13.76 -21.90
CA ASP A 125 -2.25 -13.64 -22.38
C ASP A 125 -3.05 -12.51 -21.69
N LEU A 126 -2.43 -11.76 -20.77
CA LEU A 126 -3.10 -10.68 -20.06
C LEU A 126 -3.03 -9.37 -20.86
N PRO A 127 -4.16 -8.81 -21.33
CA PRO A 127 -4.17 -7.70 -22.30
C PRO A 127 -3.63 -6.39 -21.72
N ASN A 128 -3.66 -6.22 -20.40
CA ASN A 128 -3.15 -5.04 -19.71
C ASN A 128 -1.76 -5.27 -19.09
N VAL A 129 -1.06 -6.35 -19.45
CA VAL A 129 0.30 -6.64 -18.98
C VAL A 129 1.25 -6.68 -20.17
N LYS A 130 2.34 -5.92 -20.06
CA LYS A 130 3.43 -5.88 -21.03
C LYS A 130 4.72 -6.27 -20.35
N GLU A 131 5.21 -7.45 -20.67
CA GLU A 131 6.51 -7.93 -20.18
C GLU A 131 7.62 -7.58 -21.17
N ILE A 132 8.65 -6.91 -20.68
CA ILE A 132 9.86 -6.59 -21.44
C ILE A 132 11.02 -7.30 -20.77
N CYS A 133 11.82 -8.03 -21.55
CA CYS A 133 13.06 -8.59 -21.06
C CYS A 133 14.25 -7.82 -21.67
N LEU A 134 15.19 -7.43 -20.83
CA LEU A 134 16.39 -6.68 -21.20
C LEU A 134 17.63 -7.42 -20.74
N ALA A 135 18.65 -7.42 -21.58
CA ALA A 135 20.00 -7.72 -21.11
C ALA A 135 20.44 -6.63 -20.10
N THR A 136 21.34 -6.98 -19.19
CA THR A 136 21.84 -6.03 -18.18
C THR A 136 22.46 -4.78 -18.83
N ASP A 137 23.15 -4.93 -19.96
CA ASP A 137 23.74 -3.79 -20.68
C ASP A 137 22.69 -2.90 -21.34
N GLU A 138 21.65 -3.46 -21.93
CA GLU A 138 20.52 -2.71 -22.47
C GLU A 138 19.81 -1.90 -21.37
N TYR A 139 19.56 -2.53 -20.23
CA TYR A 139 18.95 -1.86 -19.07
C TYR A 139 19.74 -0.63 -18.64
N TRP A 140 21.06 -0.76 -18.43
CA TRP A 140 21.88 0.38 -18.00
C TRP A 140 22.14 1.40 -19.11
N LYS A 141 22.16 0.99 -20.38
CA LYS A 141 22.23 1.92 -21.52
C LYS A 141 20.99 2.83 -21.58
N LEU A 142 19.80 2.32 -21.28
CA LEU A 142 18.58 3.16 -21.19
C LEU A 142 18.70 4.22 -20.09
N HIS A 143 19.26 3.86 -18.93
CA HIS A 143 19.48 4.79 -17.83
C HIS A 143 20.53 5.85 -18.18
N ALA A 144 21.66 5.44 -18.75
CA ALA A 144 22.71 6.34 -19.20
C ALA A 144 22.19 7.32 -20.26
N LYS A 145 21.42 6.81 -21.23
CA LYS A 145 20.77 7.62 -22.26
C LYS A 145 19.83 8.66 -21.65
N PHE A 146 18.95 8.27 -20.74
CA PHE A 146 18.04 9.20 -20.06
C PHE A 146 18.80 10.34 -19.36
N LEU A 147 19.82 10.01 -18.56
CA LEU A 147 20.61 11.01 -17.83
C LEU A 147 21.34 11.95 -18.80
N CYS A 148 21.99 11.40 -19.82
CA CYS A 148 22.71 12.19 -20.81
C CYS A 148 21.79 13.09 -21.62
N ASP A 149 20.63 12.59 -22.06
CA ASP A 149 19.64 13.41 -22.77
C ASP A 149 19.16 14.57 -21.88
N TYR A 150 18.89 14.31 -20.60
CA TYR A 150 18.46 15.34 -19.65
C TYR A 150 19.53 16.42 -19.42
N TRP A 151 20.82 16.03 -19.36
CA TRP A 151 21.94 16.97 -19.26
C TRP A 151 22.30 17.68 -20.58
N ARG A 152 21.41 17.64 -21.58
CA ARG A 152 21.56 18.25 -22.91
C ARG A 152 22.61 17.58 -23.80
N GLY A 153 22.80 16.28 -23.60
CA GLY A 153 23.74 15.44 -24.32
C GLY A 153 25.01 15.14 -23.53
N CYS A 154 25.60 13.98 -23.83
CA CYS A 154 26.94 13.58 -23.43
C CYS A 154 27.76 13.33 -24.69
N SER A 155 29.07 13.55 -24.63
CA SER A 155 30.02 12.92 -25.55
C SER A 155 30.07 11.40 -25.35
N ASP A 156 30.65 10.67 -26.30
CA ASP A 156 30.80 9.21 -26.20
C ASP A 156 31.62 8.80 -24.96
N GLU A 157 32.64 9.58 -24.61
CA GLU A 157 33.47 9.36 -23.42
C GLU A 157 32.67 9.57 -22.14
N GLU A 158 31.90 10.67 -22.05
CA GLU A 158 31.03 10.94 -20.90
C GLU A 158 29.94 9.87 -20.75
N HIS A 159 29.32 9.45 -21.85
CA HIS A 159 28.33 8.38 -21.83
C HIS A 159 28.93 7.05 -21.34
N ALA A 160 30.14 6.71 -21.79
CA ALA A 160 30.86 5.53 -21.30
C ALA A 160 31.18 5.63 -19.80
N ASN A 161 31.56 6.82 -19.32
CA ASN A 161 31.82 7.09 -17.90
C ASN A 161 30.55 6.98 -17.05
N VAL A 162 29.41 7.52 -17.52
CA VAL A 162 28.10 7.37 -16.85
C VAL A 162 27.72 5.91 -16.75
N LEU A 163 27.84 5.16 -17.85
CA LEU A 163 27.52 3.74 -17.88
C LEU A 163 28.38 2.95 -16.89
N LYS A 164 29.70 3.19 -16.88
CA LYS A 164 30.62 2.59 -15.90
C LYS A 164 30.19 2.91 -14.47
N LYS A 165 29.84 4.17 -14.18
CA LYS A 165 29.38 4.60 -12.86
C LYS A 165 28.08 3.92 -12.43
N LEU A 166 27.15 3.71 -13.36
CA LEU A 166 25.91 2.96 -13.11
C LEU A 166 26.22 1.52 -12.70
N TYR A 167 27.12 0.83 -13.41
CA TYR A 167 27.57 -0.52 -13.04
C TYR A 167 28.23 -0.57 -11.67
N GLU A 168 29.09 0.39 -11.34
CA GLU A 168 29.73 0.50 -10.02
C GLU A 168 28.69 0.61 -8.87
N ARG A 169 27.54 1.24 -9.15
CA ARG A 169 26.46 1.47 -8.18
C ARG A 169 25.43 0.34 -8.13
N ALA A 170 25.24 -0.39 -9.23
CA ALA A 170 24.23 -1.44 -9.38
C ALA A 170 24.24 -2.53 -8.29
N GLY A 171 25.42 -2.84 -7.75
CA GLY A 171 25.58 -3.84 -6.69
C GLY A 171 24.94 -3.44 -5.36
N LYS A 172 24.77 -2.13 -5.11
CA LYS A 172 24.14 -1.60 -3.88
C LYS A 172 22.63 -1.36 -4.04
N ASP A 173 22.13 -1.41 -5.28
CA ASP A 173 20.72 -1.24 -5.60
C ASP A 173 19.99 -2.60 -5.57
N TYR A 174 19.75 -3.13 -4.37
CA TYR A 174 19.04 -4.41 -4.23
C TYR A 174 17.55 -4.28 -4.55
N GLY A 175 16.95 -3.12 -4.29
CA GLY A 175 15.52 -2.84 -4.46
C GLY A 175 15.14 -2.16 -5.79
N ASN A 176 16.12 -1.93 -6.69
CA ASN A 176 15.95 -1.12 -7.90
C ASN A 176 15.37 0.27 -7.57
N SER A 177 15.84 0.84 -6.48
CA SER A 177 15.35 2.04 -5.79
C SER A 177 15.91 3.32 -6.39
N TYR A 178 17.16 3.29 -6.88
CA TYR A 178 17.87 4.51 -7.28
C TYR A 178 17.20 5.28 -8.41
N PHE A 179 16.46 4.61 -9.29
CA PHE A 179 15.85 5.28 -10.44
C PHE A 179 14.32 5.21 -10.45
N ARG A 180 13.70 4.88 -9.30
CA ARG A 180 12.25 4.73 -9.17
C ARG A 180 11.46 5.90 -9.78
N PRO A 181 11.70 7.18 -9.40
CA PRO A 181 10.96 8.32 -9.97
C PRO A 181 11.14 8.54 -11.47
N PHE A 182 12.19 7.98 -12.08
CA PHE A 182 12.57 8.23 -13.47
C PHE A 182 12.15 7.09 -14.42
N ARG A 183 11.63 5.97 -13.89
CA ARG A 183 11.17 4.81 -14.66
C ARG A 183 10.31 5.14 -15.89
N PRO A 184 9.29 6.02 -15.84
CA PRO A 184 8.47 6.30 -17.03
C PRO A 184 9.27 6.95 -18.17
N GLU A 185 10.31 7.72 -17.87
CA GLU A 185 11.15 8.39 -18.88
C GLU A 185 12.22 7.43 -19.42
N ILE A 186 12.84 6.65 -18.53
CA ILE A 186 13.81 5.62 -18.90
C ILE A 186 13.17 4.56 -19.82
N PHE A 187 11.92 4.18 -19.55
CA PHE A 187 11.19 3.14 -20.28
C PHE A 187 10.10 3.70 -21.21
N HIS A 188 10.16 4.98 -21.57
CA HIS A 188 9.07 5.70 -22.25
C HIS A 188 8.57 5.03 -23.53
N GLN A 189 9.45 4.35 -24.28
CA GLN A 189 9.11 3.65 -25.52
C GLN A 189 8.11 2.50 -25.32
N TRP A 190 7.92 2.01 -24.10
CA TRP A 190 6.96 0.96 -23.78
C TRP A 190 5.77 1.43 -22.94
N VAL A 191 5.83 2.62 -22.36
CA VAL A 191 4.73 3.24 -21.60
C VAL A 191 3.64 3.68 -22.58
N ASN A 192 2.38 3.48 -22.20
CA ASN A 192 1.25 3.95 -22.99
C ASN A 192 1.33 5.49 -23.17
N PRO A 193 1.22 6.02 -24.40
CA PRO A 193 1.33 7.46 -24.63
C PRO A 193 0.21 8.26 -23.93
N HIS A 194 -0.91 7.62 -23.60
CA HIS A 194 -2.03 8.24 -22.88
C HIS A 194 -1.92 8.15 -21.34
N THR A 195 -0.83 7.56 -20.82
CA THR A 195 -0.58 7.49 -19.37
C THR A 195 -0.42 8.89 -18.79
N ALA A 196 -1.40 9.33 -17.99
CA ALA A 196 -1.33 10.61 -17.27
C ALA A 196 -0.80 10.44 -15.84
N ILE A 197 -0.99 9.24 -15.27
CA ILE A 197 -0.48 8.86 -13.96
C ILE A 197 0.30 7.57 -14.13
N TRP A 198 1.47 7.46 -13.53
CA TRP A 198 2.22 6.21 -13.48
C TRP A 198 2.48 5.82 -12.03
N ALA A 199 2.86 4.57 -11.78
CA ALA A 199 3.20 4.10 -10.44
C ALA A 199 4.42 3.20 -10.47
N TRP A 200 5.18 3.15 -9.38
CA TRP A 200 6.00 1.96 -9.10
C TRP A 200 5.22 1.03 -8.18
N CYS A 201 5.55 -0.26 -8.24
CA CYS A 201 5.13 -1.20 -7.23
C CYS A 201 6.19 -2.27 -6.97
N ASP A 202 6.11 -2.90 -5.81
CA ASP A 202 6.68 -4.21 -5.59
C ASP A 202 5.68 -5.28 -6.04
N MET A 203 6.17 -6.51 -6.24
CA MET A 203 5.34 -7.61 -6.73
C MET A 203 4.74 -8.47 -5.61
N ASP A 204 5.08 -8.18 -4.35
CA ASP A 204 4.50 -8.83 -3.16
C ASP A 204 3.26 -8.09 -2.65
N ILE A 205 2.52 -7.46 -3.57
CA ILE A 205 1.21 -6.85 -3.32
C ILE A 205 0.09 -7.62 -4.00
N PHE A 206 -1.12 -7.50 -3.46
CA PHE A 206 -2.36 -7.92 -4.12
C PHE A 206 -3.21 -6.68 -4.39
N MET A 207 -3.49 -6.38 -5.67
CA MET A 207 -4.29 -5.22 -6.04
C MET A 207 -5.77 -5.46 -5.79
N GLY A 208 -6.42 -4.47 -5.18
CA GLY A 208 -7.86 -4.39 -5.00
C GLY A 208 -8.56 -3.80 -6.22
N ASP A 209 -9.74 -3.24 -5.99
CA ASP A 209 -10.55 -2.60 -7.04
C ASP A 209 -10.13 -1.13 -7.19
N PHE A 210 -9.40 -0.82 -8.27
CA PHE A 210 -8.96 0.54 -8.58
C PHE A 210 -10.13 1.47 -8.87
N ASP A 211 -11.19 0.99 -9.52
CA ASP A 211 -12.34 1.80 -9.92
C ASP A 211 -13.09 2.36 -8.70
N ARG A 212 -13.03 1.65 -7.58
CA ARG A 212 -13.69 2.00 -6.31
C ARG A 212 -12.77 2.68 -5.31
N ASN A 213 -11.49 2.31 -5.28
CA ASN A 213 -10.60 2.71 -4.18
C ASN A 213 -9.53 3.74 -4.56
N PHE A 214 -9.20 3.88 -5.85
CA PHE A 214 -8.33 4.95 -6.30
C PHE A 214 -9.11 6.29 -6.35
N PRO A 215 -8.54 7.41 -5.88
CA PRO A 215 -9.25 8.69 -5.77
C PRO A 215 -9.34 9.41 -7.12
N TRP A 216 -10.03 8.80 -8.10
CA TRP A 216 -10.09 9.24 -9.50
C TRP A 216 -10.53 10.70 -9.69
N ASP A 217 -11.43 11.19 -8.84
CA ASP A 217 -12.02 12.52 -8.92
C ASP A 217 -11.05 13.64 -8.53
N VAL A 218 -9.99 13.33 -7.77
CA VAL A 218 -9.00 14.31 -7.32
C VAL A 218 -7.57 13.95 -7.75
N ALA A 219 -7.35 12.78 -8.36
CA ALA A 219 -6.01 12.32 -8.71
C ALA A 219 -5.26 13.24 -9.68
N GLY A 220 -5.97 13.96 -10.55
CA GLY A 220 -5.37 14.93 -11.47
C GLY A 220 -4.79 16.18 -10.80
N ASP A 221 -5.22 16.48 -9.58
CA ASP A 221 -4.87 17.68 -8.82
C ASP A 221 -3.53 17.56 -8.08
N PHE A 222 -2.99 16.34 -7.98
CA PHE A 222 -1.78 16.06 -7.21
C PHE A 222 -0.64 15.55 -8.09
N ASP A 223 0.59 15.91 -7.74
CA ASP A 223 1.80 15.42 -8.40
C ASP A 223 2.14 14.01 -7.95
N PHE A 224 1.86 13.68 -6.69
CA PHE A 224 2.06 12.34 -6.12
C PHE A 224 0.85 11.88 -5.33
N LEU A 225 0.58 10.58 -5.39
CA LEU A 225 -0.39 9.94 -4.54
C LEU A 225 0.19 8.68 -3.96
N TRP A 226 -0.08 8.38 -2.69
CA TRP A 226 0.22 7.05 -2.18
C TRP A 226 -0.84 6.59 -1.20
N PRO A 227 -1.20 5.30 -1.29
CA PRO A 227 -2.11 4.71 -0.35
C PRO A 227 -1.42 4.49 1.01
N SER A 228 -2.22 4.53 2.06
CA SER A 228 -1.83 4.31 3.46
C SER A 228 -2.90 3.50 4.19
N PRO A 229 -2.65 3.07 5.44
CA PRO A 229 -3.70 2.51 6.26
C PRO A 229 -4.89 3.47 6.43
N PRO A 230 -6.12 2.97 6.66
CA PRO A 230 -7.30 3.81 6.88
C PRO A 230 -7.20 4.69 8.13
N GLN A 231 -6.56 4.15 9.16
CA GLN A 231 -6.33 4.77 10.46
C GLN A 231 -4.87 4.54 10.83
N ASP A 232 -4.21 5.56 11.37
CA ASP A 232 -2.83 5.46 11.83
C ASP A 232 -2.72 5.77 13.33
N SER A 233 -1.51 5.62 13.87
CA SER A 233 -1.11 6.14 15.18
C SER A 233 -1.22 7.67 15.30
N ASP A 234 -0.98 8.15 16.52
CA ASP A 234 -0.82 9.56 16.87
C ASP A 234 0.48 10.18 16.31
N ASP A 235 1.52 9.39 16.08
CA ASP A 235 2.75 9.78 15.36
C ASP A 235 2.84 8.99 14.04
N ILE A 236 2.65 9.68 12.90
CA ILE A 236 2.59 9.07 11.57
C ILE A 236 3.91 9.32 10.84
N LEU A 237 4.60 8.26 10.44
CA LEU A 237 5.72 8.36 9.50
C LEU A 237 5.17 8.60 8.08
N VAL A 238 5.62 9.68 7.44
CA VAL A 238 5.15 10.12 6.12
C VAL A 238 6.27 9.92 5.11
N PHE A 239 6.07 8.96 4.21
CA PHE A 239 7.00 8.63 3.15
C PHE A 239 6.27 8.00 1.96
N PHE A 240 6.93 7.99 0.80
CA PHE A 240 6.51 7.20 -0.35
C PHE A 240 6.85 5.75 -0.08
N PRO A 241 5.86 4.85 0.02
CA PRO A 241 6.17 3.45 0.22
C PRO A 241 6.82 2.83 -1.02
N GLY A 242 7.78 1.93 -0.80
CA GLY A 242 8.41 1.14 -1.86
C GLY A 242 7.41 0.23 -2.57
N HIS A 243 6.39 -0.25 -1.87
CA HIS A 243 5.45 -1.23 -2.43
C HIS A 243 4.44 -0.66 -3.43
N LEU A 244 4.00 0.60 -3.31
CA LEU A 244 3.08 1.22 -4.27
C LEU A 244 2.96 2.74 -4.08
N ALA A 245 3.42 3.54 -5.05
CA ALA A 245 3.19 4.98 -5.08
C ALA A 245 2.95 5.45 -6.51
N PHE A 246 2.11 6.48 -6.66
CA PHE A 246 1.62 7.05 -7.90
C PHE A 246 2.16 8.45 -8.12
N PHE A 247 2.35 8.78 -9.39
CA PHE A 247 3.07 9.94 -9.86
C PHE A 247 2.35 10.49 -11.08
N LYS A 248 2.09 11.79 -11.09
CA LYS A 248 1.67 12.49 -12.28
C LYS A 248 2.79 12.41 -13.30
N ARG A 249 2.46 11.97 -14.53
CA ARG A 249 3.42 11.95 -15.64
C ARG A 249 3.46 13.34 -16.26
N ALA A 250 4.23 14.23 -15.64
CA ALA A 250 4.42 15.59 -16.11
C ALA A 250 5.90 16.01 -16.02
N PRO A 251 6.40 16.83 -16.96
CA PRO A 251 7.81 17.23 -16.99
C PRO A 251 8.30 17.84 -15.68
N HIS A 252 7.50 18.71 -15.05
CA HIS A 252 7.91 19.39 -13.81
C HIS A 252 8.15 18.45 -12.63
N VAL A 253 7.51 17.27 -12.61
CA VAL A 253 7.73 16.25 -11.59
C VAL A 253 9.12 15.63 -11.74
N ILE A 254 9.50 15.28 -12.96
CA ILE A 254 10.84 14.76 -13.26
C ILE A 254 11.90 15.84 -13.04
N ASP A 255 11.63 17.06 -13.49
CA ASP A 255 12.54 18.19 -13.32
C ASP A 255 12.89 18.43 -11.84
N GLU A 256 11.91 18.25 -10.95
CA GLU A 256 12.11 18.40 -9.52
C GLU A 256 13.03 17.33 -8.93
N PHE A 257 12.87 16.06 -9.29
CA PHE A 257 13.80 15.01 -8.84
C PHE A 257 15.18 15.17 -9.47
N MET A 258 15.26 15.71 -10.69
CA MET A 258 16.55 16.05 -11.31
C MET A 258 17.24 17.25 -10.65
N ARG A 259 16.56 18.03 -9.79
CA ARG A 259 17.21 19.07 -8.95
C ARG A 259 17.93 18.50 -7.73
N LEU A 260 17.73 17.22 -7.40
CA LEU A 260 18.49 16.57 -6.34
C LEU A 260 19.99 16.72 -6.60
N PRO A 261 20.80 16.98 -5.56
CA PRO A 261 22.23 17.24 -5.73
C PRO A 261 22.94 16.20 -6.60
N ASN A 262 22.58 14.93 -6.44
CA ASN A 262 23.16 13.78 -7.15
C ASN A 262 22.83 13.69 -8.64
N PHE A 263 21.76 14.33 -9.11
CA PHE A 263 21.27 14.20 -10.48
C PHE A 263 21.32 15.51 -11.28
N ARG A 264 21.54 16.65 -10.61
CA ARG A 264 21.49 17.98 -11.24
C ARG A 264 22.47 18.19 -12.40
N SER A 265 23.57 17.45 -12.44
CA SER A 265 24.57 17.53 -13.51
C SER A 265 25.39 16.24 -13.60
N LEU A 266 26.05 16.05 -14.73
CA LEU A 266 27.03 14.98 -14.95
C LEU A 266 28.11 14.98 -13.86
N GLU A 267 28.75 16.12 -13.61
CA GLU A 267 29.78 16.27 -12.57
C GLU A 267 29.27 15.83 -11.20
N ALA A 268 28.09 16.31 -10.80
CA ALA A 268 27.51 15.95 -9.51
C ALA A 268 27.18 14.46 -9.42
N PHE A 269 26.68 13.87 -10.50
CA PHE A 269 26.43 12.43 -10.59
C PHE A 269 27.73 11.62 -10.47
N MET A 270 28.85 12.10 -10.99
CA MET A 270 30.14 11.41 -10.93
C MET A 270 30.81 11.55 -9.56
N ASP A 271 30.73 12.73 -8.96
CA ASP A 271 31.58 13.12 -7.81
C ASP A 271 30.88 13.02 -6.46
N LEU A 272 29.55 13.14 -6.40
CA LEU A 272 28.85 13.10 -5.11
C LEU A 272 28.68 11.66 -4.57
N PRO A 273 28.69 11.50 -3.23
CA PRO A 273 28.34 10.24 -2.59
C PRO A 273 26.97 9.77 -3.04
N TRP A 274 26.84 8.46 -3.26
CA TRP A 274 25.59 7.91 -3.75
C TRP A 274 24.51 7.84 -2.66
N LEU A 275 23.25 7.82 -3.10
CA LEU A 275 22.08 7.71 -2.24
C LEU A 275 22.03 6.37 -1.50
N THR A 276 21.29 6.31 -0.40
CA THR A 276 21.11 5.08 0.39
C THR A 276 20.27 4.04 -0.35
N SER A 277 20.31 2.78 0.08
CA SER A 277 19.59 1.68 -0.60
C SER A 277 18.06 1.75 -0.50
N ALA A 278 17.51 2.63 0.34
CA ALA A 278 16.07 2.83 0.52
C ALA A 278 15.65 4.23 0.01
N THR A 279 16.28 4.70 -1.06
CA THR A 279 16.23 6.11 -1.42
C THR A 279 14.85 6.64 -1.79
N GLU A 280 13.99 5.78 -2.31
CA GLU A 280 12.59 6.06 -2.56
C GLU A 280 11.82 6.35 -1.27
N GLU A 281 12.03 5.55 -0.23
CA GLU A 281 11.31 5.66 1.05
C GLU A 281 11.92 6.71 1.98
N CYS A 282 13.15 7.13 1.72
CA CYS A 282 13.80 8.17 2.53
C CYS A 282 14.19 9.41 1.73
N GLU A 283 15.30 9.45 0.99
CA GLU A 283 15.77 10.72 0.40
C GLU A 283 14.80 11.35 -0.62
N TYR A 284 14.16 10.57 -1.50
CA TYR A 284 13.17 11.06 -2.45
C TYR A 284 11.89 11.52 -1.76
N SER A 285 11.42 10.76 -0.78
CA SER A 285 10.28 11.13 0.07
C SER A 285 10.55 12.43 0.81
N HIS A 286 11.69 12.51 1.49
CA HIS A 286 12.15 13.68 2.21
C HIS A 286 12.25 14.91 1.29
N TRP A 287 12.88 14.76 0.13
CA TRP A 287 13.00 15.84 -0.85
C TRP A 287 11.63 16.34 -1.31
N ALA A 288 10.76 15.44 -1.74
CA ALA A 288 9.44 15.79 -2.23
C ALA A 288 8.59 16.48 -1.15
N LEU A 289 8.61 15.97 0.09
CA LEU A 289 7.79 16.47 1.18
C LEU A 289 8.30 17.80 1.75
N THR A 290 9.62 18.01 1.81
CA THR A 290 10.23 19.11 2.58
C THR A 290 10.97 20.16 1.75
N GLN A 291 11.53 19.77 0.60
CA GLN A 291 12.37 20.65 -0.22
C GLN A 291 11.70 21.07 -1.53
N SER A 292 10.71 20.30 -1.99
CA SER A 292 10.06 20.54 -3.26
C SER A 292 8.79 21.39 -3.15
N SER A 293 8.40 21.94 -4.29
CA SER A 293 7.11 22.61 -4.48
C SER A 293 5.95 21.65 -4.78
N LEU A 294 6.20 20.35 -4.88
CA LEU A 294 5.22 19.41 -5.43
C LEU A 294 4.05 19.18 -4.48
N THR A 295 2.90 18.96 -5.09
CA THR A 295 1.63 18.64 -4.45
C THR A 295 1.52 17.14 -4.19
N PHE A 296 0.79 16.75 -3.15
CA PHE A 296 0.64 15.34 -2.83
C PHE A 296 -0.66 14.98 -2.13
N LEU A 297 -1.06 13.70 -2.26
CA LEU A 297 -2.16 13.09 -1.54
C LEU A 297 -1.77 11.71 -0.98
N ARG A 298 -1.61 11.62 0.33
CA ARG A 298 -1.70 10.35 1.08
C ARG A 298 -3.17 10.03 1.32
N PHE A 299 -3.62 8.83 0.96
CA PHE A 299 -5.03 8.44 1.06
C PHE A 299 -5.21 7.04 1.64
N PRO A 300 -6.35 6.72 2.28
CA PRO A 300 -6.57 5.42 2.88
C PRO A 300 -6.85 4.38 1.79
N GLY A 301 -5.90 3.46 1.59
CA GLY A 301 -5.93 2.48 0.51
C GLY A 301 -5.06 1.24 0.72
N MET A 302 -4.35 1.12 1.84
CA MET A 302 -3.51 -0.03 2.16
C MET A 302 -4.13 -0.86 3.28
N VAL A 303 -4.16 -2.18 3.11
CA VAL A 303 -4.47 -3.11 4.21
C VAL A 303 -3.34 -3.09 5.23
N GLU A 304 -3.64 -2.77 6.49
CA GLU A 304 -2.70 -2.81 7.61
C GLU A 304 -3.04 -3.91 8.64
N SER A 305 -4.23 -4.50 8.55
CA SER A 305 -4.68 -5.49 9.53
C SER A 305 -3.97 -6.83 9.38
N GLY A 306 -3.67 -7.45 10.53
CA GLY A 306 -3.24 -8.85 10.58
C GLY A 306 -4.30 -9.86 10.13
N PHE A 307 -5.50 -9.37 9.80
CA PHE A 307 -6.62 -10.14 9.28
C PHE A 307 -7.19 -9.47 8.04
N HIS A 308 -7.10 -10.12 6.88
CA HIS A 308 -7.58 -9.52 5.64
C HIS A 308 -8.04 -10.55 4.61
N PHE A 309 -8.82 -10.07 3.64
CA PHE A 309 -9.29 -10.84 2.50
C PHE A 309 -8.75 -10.26 1.21
N SER A 310 -8.39 -11.12 0.27
CA SER A 310 -7.98 -10.74 -1.08
C SER A 310 -8.74 -11.56 -2.10
N THR A 311 -9.29 -10.90 -3.10
CA THR A 311 -10.02 -11.51 -4.22
C THR A 311 -9.60 -10.83 -5.49
N THR A 312 -9.38 -11.58 -6.58
CA THR A 312 -8.98 -10.97 -7.85
C THR A 312 -10.07 -10.05 -8.36
N ASN A 313 -11.34 -10.44 -8.25
CA ASN A 313 -12.43 -9.71 -8.90
C ASN A 313 -13.28 -8.83 -7.96
N ARG A 314 -13.19 -8.90 -6.63
CA ARG A 314 -14.06 -8.10 -5.73
C ARG A 314 -13.30 -7.06 -4.90
N GLY A 315 -11.97 -7.10 -4.89
CA GLY A 315 -11.13 -6.18 -4.14
C GLY A 315 -10.37 -6.85 -2.98
N VAL A 316 -9.71 -6.01 -2.17
CA VAL A 316 -9.03 -6.40 -0.94
C VAL A 316 -9.68 -5.72 0.25
N PHE A 317 -9.64 -6.39 1.40
CA PHE A 317 -10.42 -6.00 2.56
C PHE A 317 -9.65 -6.15 3.86
N SER A 318 -9.61 -5.09 4.68
CA SER A 318 -9.02 -5.10 6.02
C SER A 318 -10.12 -5.20 7.08
N ILE A 319 -9.96 -6.08 8.06
CA ILE A 319 -10.92 -6.21 9.18
C ILE A 319 -10.54 -5.21 10.27
N GLU A 320 -11.46 -4.32 10.64
CA GLU A 320 -11.24 -3.24 11.62
C GLU A 320 -11.19 -3.77 13.06
N ASN A 321 -12.05 -4.73 13.38
CA ASN A 321 -12.26 -5.23 14.73
C ASN A 321 -12.01 -6.74 14.83
N PRO A 322 -10.80 -7.23 14.48
CA PRO A 322 -10.52 -8.65 14.44
C PRO A 322 -10.51 -9.31 15.82
N GLY A 323 -10.50 -8.54 16.92
CA GLY A 323 -10.64 -9.08 18.28
C GLY A 323 -11.94 -9.83 18.52
N PHE A 324 -13.00 -9.56 17.74
CA PHE A 324 -14.25 -10.34 17.76
C PHE A 324 -14.10 -11.73 17.11
N TRP A 325 -13.03 -11.94 16.35
CA TRP A 325 -12.57 -13.25 15.96
C TRP A 325 -11.63 -13.79 17.05
N ASP A 326 -12.21 -14.29 18.14
CA ASP A 326 -11.45 -15.15 19.06
C ASP A 326 -11.20 -16.53 18.44
N LEU A 327 -10.37 -16.58 17.40
CA LEU A 327 -10.04 -17.83 16.73
C LEU A 327 -9.37 -18.83 17.69
N SER A 328 -9.01 -18.44 18.94
CA SER A 328 -8.43 -19.36 19.94
C SER A 328 -9.42 -20.45 20.33
N LEU A 329 -10.71 -20.18 20.12
CA LEU A 329 -11.78 -21.16 20.09
C LEU A 329 -11.71 -21.91 18.76
N ARG A 330 -11.29 -23.18 18.80
CA ARG A 330 -11.06 -24.07 17.64
C ARG A 330 -12.27 -24.23 16.71
N GLU A 331 -13.48 -23.85 17.16
CA GLU A 331 -14.72 -23.92 16.38
C GLU A 331 -14.92 -22.71 15.43
N MET A 332 -14.13 -21.65 15.58
CA MET A 332 -14.18 -20.46 14.71
C MET A 332 -13.13 -20.45 13.59
N ALA A 333 -12.40 -21.56 13.41
CA ALA A 333 -11.57 -21.71 12.23
C ALA A 333 -12.43 -21.47 10.96
N PRO A 334 -11.84 -21.01 9.85
CA PRO A 334 -12.51 -20.85 8.55
C PRO A 334 -12.88 -22.21 7.93
N GLU A 335 -13.43 -23.13 8.71
CA GLU A 335 -14.02 -24.43 8.37
C GLU A 335 -15.55 -24.34 8.22
N ASN A 336 -16.22 -23.36 8.86
CA ASN A 336 -17.64 -23.09 8.64
C ASN A 336 -17.94 -22.66 7.18
N ARG A 337 -18.47 -23.58 6.39
CA ARG A 337 -18.74 -23.40 4.96
C ARG A 337 -19.78 -22.31 4.69
N GLU A 338 -20.81 -22.24 5.51
CA GLU A 338 -21.91 -21.28 5.34
C GLU A 338 -21.41 -19.85 5.51
N MET A 339 -20.52 -19.63 6.50
CA MET A 339 -19.80 -18.36 6.66
C MET A 339 -19.08 -17.96 5.37
N ARG A 340 -18.29 -18.86 4.80
CA ARG A 340 -17.47 -18.55 3.61
C ARG A 340 -18.34 -18.22 2.40
N VAL A 341 -19.48 -18.90 2.27
CA VAL A 341 -20.50 -18.60 1.24
C VAL A 341 -21.11 -17.22 1.47
N SER A 342 -21.54 -16.89 2.68
CA SER A 342 -22.14 -15.59 3.01
C SER A 342 -21.16 -14.43 2.82
N LEU A 343 -19.92 -14.61 3.27
CA LEU A 343 -18.85 -13.65 3.05
C LEU A 343 -18.59 -13.47 1.55
N GLY A 344 -18.40 -14.55 0.80
CA GLY A 344 -18.21 -14.49 -0.66
C GLY A 344 -19.34 -13.76 -1.38
N ALA A 345 -20.60 -14.02 -1.00
CA ALA A 345 -21.77 -13.32 -1.54
C ALA A 345 -21.76 -11.83 -1.18
N SER A 346 -21.27 -11.45 -0.01
CA SER A 346 -21.20 -10.05 0.44
C SER A 346 -20.13 -9.27 -0.28
N LEU A 347 -18.95 -9.85 -0.47
CA LEU A 347 -17.90 -9.28 -1.32
C LEU A 347 -18.39 -9.11 -2.76
N GLN A 348 -19.19 -10.06 -3.28
CA GLN A 348 -19.78 -9.95 -4.61
C GLN A 348 -20.81 -8.82 -4.71
N ARG A 349 -21.70 -8.68 -3.71
CA ARG A 349 -22.64 -7.55 -3.64
C ARG A 349 -21.90 -6.22 -3.60
N ARG A 350 -20.80 -6.16 -2.85
CA ARG A 350 -19.99 -4.96 -2.72
C ARG A 350 -19.47 -4.46 -4.07
N LYS A 351 -18.94 -5.38 -4.90
CA LYS A 351 -18.48 -5.07 -6.26
C LYS A 351 -19.57 -4.42 -7.13
N SER A 352 -20.84 -4.81 -6.93
CA SER A 352 -21.95 -4.30 -7.74
C SER A 352 -22.40 -2.88 -7.37
N LEU A 353 -21.92 -2.34 -6.26
CA LEU A 353 -22.23 -0.97 -5.86
C LEU A 353 -21.47 0.04 -6.74
N PRO A 354 -22.01 1.25 -6.94
CA PRO A 354 -21.26 2.32 -7.59
C PRO A 354 -20.01 2.69 -6.79
N PRO A 355 -18.93 3.16 -7.43
CA PRO A 355 -17.76 3.69 -6.74
C PRO A 355 -18.15 4.81 -5.75
N PRO A 356 -17.59 4.81 -4.53
CA PRO A 356 -17.89 5.82 -3.53
C PRO A 356 -17.25 7.16 -3.92
N LEU A 357 -18.03 8.01 -4.59
CA LEU A 357 -17.67 9.38 -4.97
C LEU A 357 -18.59 10.39 -4.27
N PRO A 358 -18.10 11.60 -3.93
CA PRO A 358 -16.73 12.10 -4.11
C PRO A 358 -15.74 11.56 -3.06
N THR A 359 -14.43 11.67 -3.33
CA THR A 359 -13.36 11.35 -2.37
C THR A 359 -13.46 12.22 -1.12
N PHE A 360 -13.78 13.51 -1.28
CA PHE A 360 -13.95 14.47 -0.19
C PHE A 360 -15.40 14.90 -0.03
N THR A 361 -15.96 14.71 1.18
CA THR A 361 -17.33 15.11 1.52
C THR A 361 -17.38 16.51 2.14
N ARG A 362 -18.58 17.09 2.25
CA ARG A 362 -18.76 18.37 2.98
C ARG A 362 -18.58 18.23 4.48
N ASP A 363 -18.73 17.01 5.01
CA ASP A 363 -18.62 16.71 6.45
C ASP A 363 -17.19 16.41 6.88
N GLY A 364 -16.26 16.24 5.92
CA GLY A 364 -14.85 16.04 6.23
C GLY A 364 -14.22 17.27 6.90
N LYS A 365 -13.44 17.04 7.95
CA LYS A 365 -12.72 18.07 8.69
C LYS A 365 -11.27 18.13 8.25
N GLU A 366 -10.82 19.33 7.91
CA GLU A 366 -9.46 19.58 7.44
C GLU A 366 -8.76 20.54 8.41
N ASN A 367 -7.53 20.20 8.80
CA ASN A 367 -6.72 20.98 9.72
C ASN A 367 -5.33 21.16 9.13
N GLU A 368 -4.81 22.38 9.18
CA GLU A 368 -3.41 22.64 8.81
C GLU A 368 -2.48 21.95 9.81
N VAL A 369 -1.43 21.31 9.31
CA VAL A 369 -0.46 20.56 10.09
C VAL A 369 0.97 20.88 9.68
N VAL A 370 1.90 20.62 10.59
CA VAL A 370 3.34 20.77 10.36
C VAL A 370 3.95 19.40 10.20
N LEU A 371 4.79 19.24 9.17
CA LEU A 371 5.63 18.07 9.00
C LEU A 371 6.94 18.27 9.77
N HIS A 372 7.25 17.31 10.63
CA HIS A 372 8.47 17.29 11.43
C HIS A 372 9.56 16.53 10.70
N VAL A 373 10.80 17.00 10.77
CA VAL A 373 11.94 16.42 10.04
C VAL A 373 12.97 15.92 11.04
N GLY A 374 13.31 14.64 10.97
CA GLY A 374 14.31 14.02 11.84
C GLY A 374 13.87 13.83 13.29
N GLU A 375 12.59 14.06 13.60
CA GLU A 375 12.05 13.98 14.96
C GLU A 375 11.35 12.65 15.26
N TYR A 376 11.22 11.77 14.27
CA TYR A 376 10.57 10.46 14.46
C TYR A 376 11.36 9.59 15.44
N THR A 377 10.69 9.16 16.51
CA THR A 377 11.35 8.50 17.66
C THR A 377 11.30 6.97 17.63
N HIS A 378 10.54 6.39 16.68
CA HIS A 378 10.42 4.94 16.55
C HIS A 378 11.54 4.35 15.68
N VAL A 379 11.53 3.03 15.53
CA VAL A 379 12.55 2.30 14.75
C VAL A 379 12.45 2.68 13.28
N LEU A 380 13.59 3.01 12.68
CA LEU A 380 13.74 3.34 11.25
C LEU A 380 14.73 2.37 10.60
N TRP A 381 14.46 2.01 9.34
CA TRP A 381 15.38 1.24 8.49
C TRP A 381 16.28 2.11 7.62
N PHE A 382 16.18 3.44 7.75
CA PHE A 382 16.96 4.45 7.05
C PHE A 382 17.43 5.55 8.03
N PRO A 383 18.40 6.41 7.63
CA PRO A 383 18.91 7.46 8.51
C PRO A 383 17.83 8.42 9.00
N GLN A 384 17.80 8.67 10.31
CA GLN A 384 16.77 9.48 10.98
C GLN A 384 16.61 10.88 10.36
N GLN A 385 17.67 11.51 9.87
CA GLN A 385 17.64 12.83 9.24
C GLN A 385 16.67 12.95 8.03
N TYR A 386 16.29 11.84 7.41
CA TYR A 386 15.34 11.81 6.30
C TYR A 386 13.90 11.50 6.74
N ALA A 387 13.69 11.14 8.02
CA ALA A 387 12.36 10.85 8.51
C ALA A 387 11.50 12.11 8.49
N VAL A 388 10.32 12.00 7.91
CA VAL A 388 9.29 13.03 7.94
C VAL A 388 8.10 12.45 8.69
N ASN A 389 7.62 13.12 9.73
CA ASN A 389 6.49 12.64 10.52
C ASN A 389 5.47 13.74 10.84
N LEU A 390 4.28 13.29 11.21
CA LEU A 390 3.14 14.12 11.59
C LEU A 390 2.65 13.68 12.96
N LEU A 391 2.53 14.63 13.90
CA LEU A 391 1.81 14.42 15.16
C LEU A 391 0.35 14.81 14.98
N VAL A 392 -0.55 13.85 15.17
CA VAL A 392 -1.98 14.05 14.96
C VAL A 392 -2.64 14.61 16.21
N ASP A 393 -3.35 15.72 16.03
CA ASP A 393 -4.22 16.29 17.06
C ASP A 393 -5.60 15.61 17.01
N GLU A 394 -5.76 14.52 17.78
CA GLU A 394 -7.02 13.78 17.87
C GLU A 394 -8.20 14.60 18.43
N THR A 395 -7.95 15.79 18.99
CA THR A 395 -9.06 16.69 19.38
C THR A 395 -9.69 17.41 18.19
N LYS A 396 -8.98 17.44 17.04
CA LYS A 396 -9.41 18.10 15.80
C LYS A 396 -9.88 17.12 14.73
N THR A 397 -9.79 15.82 14.98
CA THR A 397 -10.26 14.77 14.08
C THR A 397 -11.77 14.53 14.28
N LEU A 398 -12.40 13.87 13.31
CA LEU A 398 -13.73 13.29 13.50
C LEU A 398 -13.68 12.21 14.59
N LYS A 399 -14.80 11.96 15.27
CA LYS A 399 -14.91 10.77 16.13
C LYS A 399 -14.84 9.52 15.25
N ARG A 400 -14.12 8.50 15.71
CA ARG A 400 -14.00 7.24 14.99
C ARG A 400 -15.37 6.56 14.81
N PRO A 401 -15.56 5.80 13.72
CA PRO A 401 -14.58 5.54 12.66
C PRO A 401 -14.50 6.68 11.63
N TYR A 402 -13.32 6.91 11.05
CA TYR A 402 -13.11 7.87 9.95
C TYR A 402 -11.96 7.40 9.04
N LYS A 403 -11.84 8.06 7.89
CA LYS A 403 -10.74 7.92 6.92
C LYS A 403 -9.78 9.09 7.07
N ARG A 404 -8.47 8.85 7.09
CA ARG A 404 -7.47 9.92 7.18
C ARG A 404 -6.77 10.16 5.84
N TYR A 405 -6.62 11.42 5.46
CA TYR A 405 -5.88 11.87 4.29
C TYR A 405 -4.88 12.93 4.72
N LEU A 406 -3.70 12.95 4.09
CA LEU A 406 -2.70 13.99 4.30
C LEU A 406 -2.31 14.56 2.95
N MET A 407 -2.34 15.90 2.80
CA MET A 407 -2.15 16.49 1.48
C MET A 407 -1.56 17.88 1.47
N ARG A 408 -0.92 18.22 0.35
CA ARG A 408 -0.58 19.59 -0.06
C ARG A 408 -1.25 19.84 -1.40
N ARG A 409 -2.20 20.78 -1.47
CA ARG A 409 -3.01 21.05 -2.67
C ARG A 409 -2.38 22.02 -3.64
N GLU A 410 -1.56 22.92 -3.12
CA GLU A 410 -0.96 24.01 -3.90
C GLU A 410 0.56 23.93 -3.81
N PRO A 411 1.29 24.29 -4.88
CA PRO A 411 2.73 24.34 -4.82
C PRO A 411 3.24 25.30 -3.73
N HIS A 412 4.16 24.82 -2.89
CA HIS A 412 4.61 25.52 -1.67
C HIS A 412 3.52 25.85 -0.65
N GLY A 413 2.31 25.31 -0.82
CA GLY A 413 1.19 25.53 0.08
C GLY A 413 1.32 24.78 1.41
N PRO A 414 0.44 25.11 2.38
CA PRO A 414 0.33 24.39 3.64
C PRO A 414 -0.02 22.91 3.43
N VAL A 415 0.32 22.10 4.43
CA VAL A 415 -0.04 20.68 4.50
C VAL A 415 -1.27 20.54 5.39
N TYR A 416 -2.23 19.72 4.97
CA TYR A 416 -3.48 19.50 5.67
C TYR A 416 -3.67 18.03 6.04
N ASP A 417 -4.02 17.76 7.30
CA ASP A 417 -4.61 16.50 7.74
C ASP A 417 -6.13 16.61 7.63
N ARG A 418 -6.74 15.68 6.89
CA ARG A 418 -8.18 15.64 6.65
C ARG A 418 -8.77 14.33 7.12
N SER A 419 -9.75 14.42 8.01
CA SER A 419 -10.59 13.30 8.42
C SER A 419 -11.90 13.33 7.66
N GLU A 420 -12.25 12.23 7.02
CA GLU A 420 -13.49 12.04 6.27
C GLU A 420 -14.39 11.01 6.98
N PRO A 421 -15.72 11.22 7.03
CA PRO A 421 -16.62 10.15 7.43
C PRO A 421 -16.37 8.92 6.55
N VAL A 422 -16.50 7.75 7.16
CA VAL A 422 -16.17 6.49 6.50
C VAL A 422 -16.97 6.27 5.21
N GLY A 423 -18.23 6.71 5.23
CA GLY A 423 -19.17 6.53 4.15
C GLY A 423 -19.32 5.04 3.81
N GLU A 424 -19.49 4.75 2.52
CA GLU A 424 -19.76 3.38 2.09
C GLU A 424 -18.54 2.44 2.17
N LYS A 425 -17.29 2.93 2.33
CA LYS A 425 -16.07 2.08 2.23
C LYS A 425 -15.91 1.05 3.36
N LEU A 426 -16.57 1.26 4.48
CA LEU A 426 -16.68 0.29 5.57
C LEU A 426 -18.06 -0.34 5.51
N PHE A 427 -18.11 -1.65 5.56
CA PHE A 427 -19.37 -2.38 5.58
C PHE A 427 -19.37 -3.43 6.68
N ALA A 428 -20.57 -3.71 7.18
CA ALA A 428 -20.79 -4.82 8.07
C ALA A 428 -20.67 -6.13 7.28
N ILE A 429 -19.78 -7.00 7.73
CA ILE A 429 -19.81 -8.40 7.34
C ILE A 429 -21.16 -8.96 7.84
N PRO A 430 -21.84 -9.83 7.09
CA PRO A 430 -23.07 -10.44 7.56
C PRO A 430 -22.90 -11.24 8.84
N GLN A 431 -23.89 -11.17 9.74
CA GLN A 431 -23.85 -11.88 11.03
C GLN A 431 -23.72 -13.40 10.89
N ASP A 432 -24.30 -13.98 9.84
CA ASP A 432 -24.14 -15.41 9.54
C ASP A 432 -22.70 -15.79 9.15
N ALA A 433 -21.90 -14.83 8.66
CA ALA A 433 -20.47 -15.02 8.42
C ALA A 433 -19.60 -14.94 9.69
N TYR A 434 -20.18 -14.70 10.85
CA TYR A 434 -19.47 -14.81 12.14
C TYR A 434 -20.42 -15.27 13.25
N ALA A 435 -21.43 -16.08 12.90
CA ALA A 435 -22.42 -16.55 13.86
C ALA A 435 -21.78 -17.30 15.04
N ASP A 436 -20.64 -17.96 14.81
CA ASP A 436 -19.91 -18.71 15.84
C ASP A 436 -19.04 -17.81 16.75
N SER A 437 -19.03 -16.49 16.51
CA SER A 437 -18.33 -15.52 17.37
C SER A 437 -18.89 -15.54 18.81
N PRO A 438 -18.02 -15.63 19.82
CA PRO A 438 -18.42 -15.58 21.23
C PRO A 438 -19.03 -14.22 21.60
N ASP A 439 -18.72 -13.17 20.82
CA ASP A 439 -19.26 -11.84 21.01
C ASP A 439 -20.00 -11.38 19.74
N ARG A 440 -21.32 -11.43 19.84
CA ARG A 440 -22.27 -11.04 18.79
C ARG A 440 -22.85 -9.64 18.99
N SER A 441 -22.39 -8.91 20.01
CA SER A 441 -22.97 -7.62 20.36
C SER A 441 -22.67 -6.57 19.28
N ALA A 442 -21.43 -6.55 18.76
CA ALA A 442 -21.02 -5.61 17.73
C ALA A 442 -20.99 -6.23 16.31
N PRO A 443 -21.31 -5.44 15.26
CA PRO A 443 -21.09 -5.87 13.88
C PRO A 443 -19.59 -6.00 13.57
N MET A 444 -19.21 -7.02 12.82
CA MET A 444 -17.85 -7.12 12.27
C MET A 444 -17.74 -6.21 11.05
N LEU A 445 -16.70 -5.39 11.00
CA LEU A 445 -16.56 -4.34 9.99
C LEU A 445 -15.33 -4.60 9.10
N ALA A 446 -15.49 -4.40 7.80
CA ALA A 446 -14.42 -4.52 6.83
C ALA A 446 -14.26 -3.26 5.96
N TRP A 447 -13.04 -2.79 5.86
CA TRP A 447 -12.61 -1.74 4.94
C TRP A 447 -12.31 -2.33 3.58
N GLU A 448 -12.95 -1.81 2.54
CA GLU A 448 -12.54 -2.02 1.16
C GLU A 448 -11.36 -1.10 0.79
N LEU A 449 -10.28 -1.66 0.25
CA LEU A 449 -9.00 -0.95 0.06
C LEU A 449 -8.37 -1.19 -1.31
N LEU A 450 -7.34 -0.41 -1.64
CA LEU A 450 -6.69 -0.41 -2.95
C LEU A 450 -5.72 -1.58 -3.14
N TYR A 451 -5.05 -2.05 -2.09
CA TYR A 451 -4.17 -3.23 -2.15
C TYR A 451 -3.79 -3.73 -0.74
N SER A 452 -3.31 -4.98 -0.69
CA SER A 452 -2.61 -5.55 0.47
C SER A 452 -1.13 -5.74 0.15
N HIS A 453 -0.26 -5.48 1.13
CA HIS A 453 1.18 -5.75 1.02
C HIS A 453 1.55 -6.93 1.89
N PHE A 454 2.16 -7.97 1.32
CA PHE A 454 2.51 -9.20 2.02
C PHE A 454 3.86 -9.13 2.77
N GLN A 455 4.17 -7.99 3.38
CA GLN A 455 5.45 -7.75 4.05
C GLN A 455 5.62 -8.64 5.27
N SER A 456 4.65 -8.58 6.19
CA SER A 456 4.70 -9.34 7.44
C SER A 456 4.75 -10.83 7.17
N GLU A 457 4.04 -11.29 6.14
CA GLU A 457 3.95 -12.70 5.78
C GLU A 457 5.21 -13.20 5.05
N LYS A 458 5.99 -12.30 4.44
CA LYS A 458 7.29 -12.59 3.80
C LYS A 458 8.45 -12.60 4.80
N TYR A 459 8.41 -11.78 5.84
CA TYR A 459 9.54 -11.58 6.77
C TYR A 459 9.28 -12.09 8.18
N SER A 460 8.30 -12.96 8.39
CA SER A 460 7.89 -13.40 9.72
C SER A 460 8.93 -14.26 10.48
N GLU A 461 10.17 -14.37 9.99
CA GLU A 461 11.32 -14.63 10.84
C GLU A 461 11.66 -13.35 11.63
N ILE A 462 11.47 -13.38 12.96
CA ILE A 462 12.00 -12.44 13.99
C ILE A 462 10.94 -11.51 14.63
N SER A 463 10.37 -11.96 15.76
CA SER A 463 10.50 -11.16 16.99
C SER A 463 10.93 -12.09 18.13
N THR A 464 12.13 -11.83 18.66
CA THR A 464 12.92 -12.69 19.54
C THR A 464 12.44 -12.72 21.00
N ILE A 465 11.14 -12.49 21.26
CA ILE A 465 10.57 -12.61 22.62
C ILE A 465 9.57 -13.78 22.74
N TYR A 466 9.03 -14.28 21.63
CA TYR A 466 8.29 -15.55 21.63
C TYR A 466 8.61 -16.36 20.37
N VAL A 467 9.09 -17.59 20.58
CA VAL A 467 9.54 -18.54 19.58
C VAL A 467 8.36 -19.00 18.72
N VAL A 468 8.12 -18.37 17.58
CA VAL A 468 7.42 -18.98 16.44
C VAL A 468 8.18 -18.59 15.16
N ASN A 469 8.84 -19.58 14.55
CA ASN A 469 9.45 -19.47 13.22
C ASN A 469 8.33 -19.49 12.18
N TYR A 470 7.80 -18.33 11.81
CA TYR A 470 6.93 -18.23 10.66
C TYR A 470 7.82 -18.17 9.42
N LYS A 471 8.24 -19.34 8.91
CA LYS A 471 8.84 -19.40 7.58
C LYS A 471 7.78 -19.01 6.56
N ASP A 472 8.20 -18.22 5.57
CA ASP A 472 7.54 -17.95 4.28
C ASP A 472 6.28 -18.80 4.10
N TRP A 473 5.12 -18.31 4.53
CA TRP A 473 3.84 -18.96 4.26
C TRP A 473 3.68 -19.28 2.76
N TRP A 474 4.21 -18.43 1.88
CA TRP A 474 4.34 -18.65 0.44
C TRP A 474 5.16 -19.87 0.08
N GLY A 475 6.11 -20.28 0.92
CA GLY A 475 6.97 -21.46 0.74
C GLY A 475 6.42 -22.76 1.36
N LEU A 476 5.22 -22.73 1.98
CA LEU A 476 4.62 -23.94 2.55
C LEU A 476 4.19 -24.93 1.46
N PRO A 477 4.30 -26.25 1.69
CA PRO A 477 3.80 -27.24 0.74
C PRO A 477 2.30 -27.05 0.45
N GLY A 478 1.94 -27.08 -0.83
CA GLY A 478 0.55 -27.00 -1.27
C GLY A 478 0.02 -25.59 -1.52
N VAL A 479 0.81 -24.53 -1.29
CA VAL A 479 0.43 -23.17 -1.72
C VAL A 479 0.18 -23.19 -3.23
N PRO A 480 -0.98 -22.70 -3.71
CA PRO A 480 -1.27 -22.68 -5.13
C PRO A 480 -0.18 -21.93 -5.91
N THR A 481 0.31 -22.57 -6.95
CA THR A 481 1.29 -21.99 -7.90
C THR A 481 0.60 -21.19 -9.01
N GLU A 482 -0.73 -21.24 -9.05
CA GLU A 482 -1.57 -20.44 -9.94
C GLU A 482 -2.14 -19.25 -9.17
N GLY A 483 -2.45 -18.17 -9.88
CA GLY A 483 -3.13 -17.02 -9.27
C GLY A 483 -4.53 -17.41 -8.83
N LEU A 484 -5.06 -16.72 -7.80
CA LEU A 484 -6.43 -16.92 -7.35
C LEU A 484 -7.44 -16.86 -8.51
N ALA A 485 -8.24 -17.91 -8.64
CA ALA A 485 -9.33 -17.92 -9.61
C ALA A 485 -10.38 -16.84 -9.28
N PRO A 486 -11.18 -16.35 -10.25
CA PRO A 486 -12.15 -15.28 -10.02
C PRO A 486 -13.18 -15.55 -8.93
N ASP A 487 -13.48 -16.80 -8.62
CA ASP A 487 -14.47 -17.15 -7.60
C ASP A 487 -13.83 -17.48 -6.23
N GLN A 488 -12.50 -17.43 -6.15
CA GLN A 488 -11.74 -17.75 -4.94
C GLN A 488 -11.53 -16.52 -4.05
N VAL A 489 -11.39 -16.79 -2.75
CA VAL A 489 -11.06 -15.80 -1.73
C VAL A 489 -9.84 -16.29 -0.98
N LEU A 490 -8.79 -15.47 -0.94
CA LEU A 490 -7.68 -15.63 -0.01
C LEU A 490 -8.03 -14.91 1.29
N PHE A 491 -7.84 -15.62 2.39
CA PHE A 491 -7.96 -15.09 3.72
C PHE A 491 -6.65 -15.28 4.47
N VAL A 492 -6.21 -14.22 5.13
CA VAL A 492 -4.96 -14.20 5.88
C VAL A 492 -5.26 -13.86 7.33
N ASP A 493 -4.76 -14.71 8.22
CA ASP A 493 -4.53 -14.44 9.63
C ASP A 493 -3.02 -14.54 9.88
N GLN A 494 -2.35 -13.40 10.03
CA GLN A 494 -0.89 -13.33 10.20
C GLN A 494 -0.36 -14.17 11.38
N ARG A 495 -1.20 -14.53 12.36
CA ARG A 495 -0.80 -15.33 13.51
C ARG A 495 -1.03 -16.82 13.33
N ARG A 496 -1.93 -17.23 12.45
CA ARG A 496 -2.41 -18.62 12.37
C ARG A 496 -2.33 -19.24 10.99
N GLY A 497 -2.10 -18.42 9.98
CA GLY A 497 -1.88 -18.83 8.60
C GLY A 497 -2.97 -18.33 7.65
N SER A 498 -3.17 -19.06 6.55
CA SER A 498 -3.96 -18.58 5.43
C SER A 498 -4.83 -19.67 4.84
N TYR A 499 -5.90 -19.25 4.19
CA TYR A 499 -6.91 -20.13 3.63
C TYR A 499 -7.35 -19.60 2.28
N ILE A 500 -7.58 -20.51 1.34
CA ILE A 500 -8.24 -20.19 0.08
C ILE A 500 -9.48 -21.06 -0.03
N TRP A 501 -10.61 -20.45 -0.39
CA TRP A 501 -11.84 -21.17 -0.68
C TRP A 501 -12.50 -20.66 -1.94
N ASN A 502 -13.33 -21.51 -2.56
CA ASN A 502 -14.11 -21.17 -3.75
C ASN A 502 -15.48 -20.56 -3.41
N SER A 503 -16.26 -20.21 -4.44
CA SER A 503 -17.61 -19.63 -4.29
C SER A 503 -18.59 -20.47 -3.48
N THR A 504 -18.38 -21.78 -3.38
CA THR A 504 -19.22 -22.69 -2.60
C THR A 504 -18.76 -22.83 -1.14
N GLY A 505 -17.76 -22.06 -0.73
CA GLY A 505 -17.13 -22.14 0.57
C GLY A 505 -16.29 -23.41 0.75
N HIS A 506 -15.93 -24.15 -0.29
CA HIS A 506 -15.02 -25.29 -0.13
C HIS A 506 -13.58 -24.78 -0.02
N ILE A 507 -12.85 -25.21 1.01
CA ILE A 507 -11.42 -24.87 1.17
C ILE A 507 -10.64 -25.62 0.10
N VAL A 508 -9.94 -24.88 -0.76
CA VAL A 508 -9.04 -25.44 -1.78
C VAL A 508 -7.58 -25.43 -1.33
N PHE A 509 -7.25 -24.59 -0.35
CA PHE A 509 -5.94 -24.55 0.28
C PHE A 509 -6.05 -24.06 1.73
N SER A 510 -5.19 -24.61 2.60
CA SER A 510 -5.00 -24.11 3.96
C SER A 510 -3.56 -24.28 4.40
N ALA A 511 -2.98 -23.22 4.94
CA ALA A 511 -1.73 -23.24 5.69
C ALA A 511 -2.04 -22.86 7.13
N ARG A 512 -1.74 -23.75 8.08
CA ARG A 512 -1.85 -23.48 9.52
C ARG A 512 -0.45 -23.37 10.12
N VAL A 513 -0.27 -22.40 11.02
CA VAL A 513 0.95 -22.23 11.82
C VAL A 513 0.92 -23.12 13.05
#